data_AF-Q0CSM8-F1
#
_entry.id   AF-Q0CSM8-F1
#
_cell.length_a   1.000
_cell.length_b   1.000
_cell.length_c   1.000
_cell.angle_alpha   90.00
_cell.angle_beta   90.00
_cell.angle_gamma   90.00
#
_symmetry.space_group_name_H-M   'P 1'
#
loop_
_entity.id
_entity.type
_entity.pdbx_description
1 polymer ?
#
loop_
_entity_poly.entity_id
_entity_poly.type
_entity_poly.pdbx_seq_one_letter_code
_entity_poly.pdbx_strand_id
1 'polypeptide(L)'
;MPVEAAPGTVGNLTPDQEAKLREFWILLFKLFGIKTEGLEELNGDAPAPPSPTQDKKKQSKRRFTFWGKSNEEEADDSASLKSANGVSSSLASLSITDGDDKFGQTKDFQKALVDMKPEEIRTTFWNMVKQDNPDALLLRFLRARKWDVKKALIMLISTIRWRLLEVNIDDDIMRNGEHLALKQSKSSDPKEKKKGEDFLMQMRMGKSFLHGVDKHGRPICVIRVRLHRAADQSTEALDRFTVYTIESARMMLAPPVETACIIFDMTDFALANMDYHPVKFMIKCFEANYPESLGVC
;
A
#
# COMPACT_ATOMS: atom_id res chain seq x y z
N MET A 1 -20.70 -12.39 18.26
CA MET A 1 -21.66 -12.44 17.13
C MET A 1 -20.85 -12.62 15.86
N PRO A 2 -21.30 -13.41 14.87
CA PRO A 2 -20.61 -13.48 13.58
C PRO A 2 -20.59 -12.07 12.99
N VAL A 3 -19.40 -11.57 12.65
CA VAL A 3 -19.26 -10.32 11.93
C VAL A 3 -19.53 -10.64 10.47
N GLU A 4 -20.46 -9.94 9.83
CA GLU A 4 -20.69 -10.07 8.39
C GLU A 4 -19.62 -9.30 7.60
N ALA A 5 -19.30 -9.79 6.40
CA ALA A 5 -18.38 -9.12 5.49
C ALA A 5 -18.97 -7.77 5.04
N ALA A 6 -18.20 -6.69 5.17
CA ALA A 6 -18.65 -5.36 4.80
C ALA A 6 -18.76 -5.21 3.26
N PRO A 7 -19.59 -4.30 2.74
CA PRO A 7 -19.66 -4.05 1.30
C PRO A 7 -18.28 -3.72 0.71
N GLY A 8 -17.92 -4.36 -0.41
CA GLY A 8 -16.63 -4.14 -1.05
C GLY A 8 -15.46 -4.91 -0.41
N THR A 9 -15.73 -5.90 0.44
CA THR A 9 -14.73 -6.85 0.97
C THR A 9 -14.89 -8.22 0.32
N VAL A 10 -13.93 -9.11 0.57
CA VAL A 10 -14.00 -10.51 0.13
C VAL A 10 -15.32 -11.14 0.61
N GLY A 11 -16.04 -11.80 -0.30
CA GLY A 11 -17.34 -12.41 -0.02
C GLY A 11 -18.54 -11.45 -0.09
N ASN A 12 -18.33 -10.15 -0.35
CA ASN A 12 -19.41 -9.16 -0.47
C ASN A 12 -19.08 -8.11 -1.55
N LEU A 13 -18.85 -8.58 -2.79
CA LEU A 13 -18.58 -7.75 -3.97
C LEU A 13 -19.79 -7.73 -4.91
N THR A 14 -20.04 -6.58 -5.53
CA THR A 14 -20.93 -6.49 -6.70
C THR A 14 -20.20 -6.97 -7.97
N PRO A 15 -20.92 -7.29 -9.06
CA PRO A 15 -20.28 -7.67 -10.32
C PRO A 15 -19.31 -6.62 -10.89
N ASP A 16 -19.65 -5.32 -10.76
CA ASP A 16 -18.75 -4.22 -11.17
C ASP A 16 -17.48 -4.17 -10.30
N GLN A 17 -17.62 -4.39 -9.01
CA GLN A 17 -16.50 -4.41 -8.07
C GLN A 17 -15.55 -5.60 -8.35
N GLU A 18 -16.11 -6.76 -8.70
CA GLU A 18 -15.34 -7.93 -9.10
C GLU A 18 -14.58 -7.68 -10.41
N ALA A 19 -15.22 -7.07 -11.42
CA ALA A 19 -14.55 -6.69 -12.67
C ALA A 19 -13.37 -5.74 -12.43
N LYS A 20 -13.53 -4.75 -11.54
CA LYS A 20 -12.45 -3.81 -11.17
C LYS A 20 -11.32 -4.48 -10.40
N LEU A 21 -11.63 -5.43 -9.53
CA LEU A 21 -10.61 -6.23 -8.84
C LEU A 21 -9.79 -7.06 -9.86
N ARG A 22 -10.44 -7.66 -10.85
CA ARG A 22 -9.76 -8.38 -11.95
C ARG A 22 -8.87 -7.44 -12.78
N GLU A 23 -9.39 -6.28 -13.17
CA GLU A 23 -8.59 -5.26 -13.87
C GLU A 23 -7.36 -4.85 -13.05
N PHE A 24 -7.53 -4.66 -11.74
CA PHE A 24 -6.43 -4.28 -10.85
C PHE A 24 -5.35 -5.37 -10.78
N TRP A 25 -5.74 -6.64 -10.66
CA TRP A 25 -4.81 -7.77 -10.72
C TRP A 25 -4.05 -7.85 -12.04
N ILE A 26 -4.72 -7.65 -13.18
CA ILE A 26 -4.08 -7.68 -14.50
C ILE A 26 -2.99 -6.61 -14.59
N LEU A 27 -3.28 -5.37 -14.17
CA LEU A 27 -2.29 -4.30 -14.15
C LEU A 27 -1.11 -4.62 -13.22
N LEU A 28 -1.40 -5.19 -12.05
CA LEU A 28 -0.37 -5.57 -11.08
C LEU A 28 0.53 -6.69 -11.62
N PHE A 29 -0.03 -7.70 -12.28
CA PHE A 29 0.75 -8.78 -12.90
C PHE A 29 1.68 -8.28 -14.01
N LYS A 30 1.25 -7.28 -14.79
CA LYS A 30 2.14 -6.63 -15.75
C LYS A 30 3.31 -5.94 -15.06
N LEU A 31 3.07 -5.25 -13.94
CA LEU A 31 4.13 -4.64 -13.13
C LEU A 31 5.05 -5.67 -12.47
N PHE A 32 4.56 -6.88 -12.21
CA PHE A 32 5.37 -8.01 -11.74
C PHE A 32 6.21 -8.65 -12.85
N GLY A 33 6.10 -8.19 -14.10
CA GLY A 33 6.79 -8.78 -15.25
C GLY A 33 6.19 -10.12 -15.69
N ILE A 34 4.96 -10.43 -15.27
CA ILE A 34 4.25 -11.64 -15.68
C ILE A 34 3.55 -11.37 -17.02
N LYS A 35 3.73 -12.29 -17.98
CA LYS A 35 3.01 -12.24 -19.25
C LYS A 35 1.52 -12.46 -19.01
N THR A 36 0.68 -11.53 -19.47
CA THR A 36 -0.78 -11.54 -19.25
C THR A 36 -1.58 -11.84 -20.53
N GLU A 37 -0.92 -12.34 -21.57
CA GLU A 37 -1.54 -12.71 -22.84
C GLU A 37 -2.70 -13.71 -22.60
N GLY A 38 -3.92 -13.35 -23.01
CA GLY A 38 -5.15 -14.14 -22.82
C GLY A 38 -5.99 -13.81 -21.58
N LEU A 39 -5.46 -13.07 -20.59
CA LEU A 39 -6.26 -12.62 -19.43
C LEU A 39 -7.10 -11.36 -19.72
N GLU A 40 -6.70 -10.59 -20.73
CA GLU A 40 -7.36 -9.35 -21.15
C GLU A 40 -8.71 -9.62 -21.85
N GLU A 41 -8.88 -10.79 -22.45
CA GLU A 41 -10.09 -11.18 -23.19
C GLU A 41 -11.25 -11.57 -22.27
N LEU A 42 -10.98 -11.91 -21.00
CA LEU A 42 -11.99 -12.35 -20.02
C LEU A 42 -12.88 -11.22 -19.48
N ASN A 43 -12.55 -9.95 -19.75
CA ASN A 43 -13.34 -8.79 -19.32
C ASN A 43 -14.38 -8.33 -20.37
N GLY A 44 -14.52 -9.03 -21.51
CA GLY A 44 -15.31 -8.59 -22.66
C GLY A 44 -16.81 -8.90 -22.68
N ASP A 45 -17.35 -9.72 -21.78
CA ASP A 45 -18.70 -10.31 -21.94
C ASP A 45 -19.82 -9.72 -21.04
N ALA A 46 -19.71 -8.43 -20.67
CA ALA A 46 -20.84 -7.72 -20.10
C ALA A 46 -21.57 -6.92 -21.20
N PRO A 47 -22.83 -7.24 -21.56
CA PRO A 47 -23.55 -6.49 -22.57
C PRO A 47 -23.79 -5.05 -22.10
N ALA A 48 -23.24 -4.09 -22.84
CA ALA A 48 -23.46 -2.67 -22.61
C ALA A 48 -24.94 -2.32 -22.81
N PRO A 49 -25.56 -1.49 -21.94
CA PRO A 49 -26.89 -0.96 -22.21
C PRO A 49 -26.84 0.01 -23.41
N PRO A 50 -27.89 0.07 -24.25
CA PRO A 50 -27.88 0.84 -25.48
C PRO A 50 -27.86 2.36 -25.18
N SER A 51 -26.82 3.04 -25.65
CA SER A 51 -26.75 4.50 -25.66
C SER A 51 -27.64 5.09 -26.76
N PRO A 52 -28.33 6.22 -26.51
CA PRO A 52 -29.21 6.85 -27.49
C PRO A 52 -28.42 7.55 -28.60
N THR A 53 -28.91 7.39 -29.82
CA THR A 53 -28.41 7.98 -31.07
C THR A 53 -28.41 9.51 -31.06
N GLN A 54 -27.28 10.12 -31.42
CA GLN A 54 -27.24 11.50 -31.94
C GLN A 54 -26.32 11.62 -33.17
N ASP A 55 -26.76 12.51 -34.06
CA ASP A 55 -26.47 12.59 -35.48
C ASP A 55 -25.03 12.94 -35.90
N LYS A 56 -24.69 12.42 -37.08
CA LYS A 56 -23.45 12.67 -37.84
C LYS A 56 -23.30 14.15 -38.23
N LYS A 57 -22.09 14.70 -38.04
CA LYS A 57 -21.50 15.67 -38.98
C LYS A 57 -20.04 15.32 -39.30
N LYS A 58 -19.81 15.08 -40.60
CA LYS A 58 -18.51 14.82 -41.25
C LYS A 58 -17.60 16.06 -41.16
N GLN A 59 -16.30 15.84 -40.97
CA GLN A 59 -15.29 16.62 -41.68
C GLN A 59 -14.11 15.73 -42.10
N SER A 60 -13.70 15.95 -43.34
CA SER A 60 -12.67 15.25 -44.12
C SER A 60 -11.32 15.95 -43.95
N LYS A 61 -10.22 15.17 -43.92
CA LYS A 61 -9.00 15.46 -44.72
C LYS A 61 -8.00 14.29 -44.74
N ARG A 62 -7.90 13.71 -45.94
CA ARG A 62 -6.76 13.16 -46.71
C ARG A 62 -5.55 12.47 -46.03
N ARG A 63 -5.40 11.20 -46.45
CA ARG A 63 -4.24 10.31 -46.65
C ARG A 63 -2.85 10.96 -46.85
N PHE A 64 -1.83 10.24 -46.40
CA PHE A 64 -0.77 9.71 -47.29
C PHE A 64 -0.32 8.31 -46.84
N THR A 65 -0.26 7.39 -47.80
CA THR A 65 0.34 6.05 -47.70
C THR A 65 1.61 6.07 -48.53
N PHE A 66 2.72 5.54 -48.04
CA PHE A 66 3.86 5.15 -48.86
C PHE A 66 4.47 3.84 -48.36
N TRP A 67 4.94 3.05 -49.32
CA TRP A 67 5.21 1.61 -49.29
C TRP A 67 6.72 1.34 -49.40
N GLY A 68 7.16 0.18 -48.92
CA GLY A 68 8.47 -0.43 -49.18
C GLY A 68 9.26 -0.69 -47.88
N LYS A 69 9.96 -1.81 -47.65
CA LYS A 69 10.30 -2.99 -48.45
C LYS A 69 10.83 -4.03 -47.44
N SER A 70 10.64 -5.31 -47.75
CA SER A 70 11.02 -6.52 -47.00
C SER A 70 12.53 -6.67 -46.70
N ASN A 71 12.84 -7.23 -45.52
CA ASN A 71 13.78 -8.35 -45.36
C ASN A 71 13.59 -9.04 -43.98
N GLU A 72 13.34 -10.36 -44.04
CA GLU A 72 13.61 -11.40 -43.02
C GLU A 72 15.13 -11.44 -42.72
N GLU A 73 15.70 -11.96 -41.64
CA GLU A 73 15.32 -12.63 -40.39
C GLU A 73 16.65 -12.66 -39.60
N GLU A 74 16.69 -12.33 -38.31
CA GLU A 74 17.62 -12.97 -37.36
C GLU A 74 16.94 -13.01 -35.99
N ALA A 75 16.73 -14.23 -35.51
CA ALA A 75 16.13 -14.53 -34.22
C ALA A 75 17.12 -14.19 -33.10
N ASP A 76 16.70 -13.37 -32.13
CA ASP A 76 17.41 -13.27 -30.85
C ASP A 76 16.43 -12.98 -29.70
N ASP A 77 16.68 -13.64 -28.59
CA ASP A 77 15.79 -13.98 -27.48
C ASP A 77 15.54 -12.79 -26.52
N SER A 78 15.12 -11.65 -27.08
CA SER A 78 14.99 -10.35 -26.38
C SER A 78 13.55 -9.88 -26.11
N ALA A 79 12.55 -10.73 -26.40
CA ALA A 79 11.14 -10.34 -26.35
C ALA A 79 10.58 -10.16 -24.92
N SER A 80 11.20 -10.76 -23.90
CA SER A 80 10.74 -10.67 -22.50
C SER A 80 11.02 -9.31 -21.85
N LEU A 81 12.11 -8.63 -22.24
CA LEU A 81 12.50 -7.33 -21.69
C LEU A 81 11.77 -6.14 -22.34
N LYS A 82 11.29 -6.27 -23.58
CA LYS A 82 10.57 -5.20 -24.29
C LYS A 82 9.13 -5.01 -23.78
N SER A 83 8.47 -6.09 -23.34
CA SER A 83 7.08 -6.03 -22.87
C SER A 83 6.93 -5.30 -21.52
N ALA A 84 7.87 -5.53 -20.58
CA ALA A 84 7.91 -4.81 -19.30
C ALA A 84 8.13 -3.29 -19.47
N ASN A 85 9.02 -2.89 -20.40
CA ASN A 85 9.26 -1.48 -20.72
C ASN A 85 8.08 -0.81 -21.44
N GLY A 86 7.33 -1.57 -22.25
CA GLY A 86 6.12 -1.08 -22.92
C GLY A 86 4.98 -0.73 -21.93
N VAL A 87 4.76 -1.58 -20.92
CA VAL A 87 3.74 -1.32 -19.90
C VAL A 87 4.17 -0.23 -18.92
N SER A 88 5.45 -0.18 -18.54
CA SER A 88 6.00 0.91 -17.72
C SER A 88 5.82 2.27 -18.40
N SER A 89 6.06 2.37 -19.73
CA SER A 89 5.83 3.61 -20.48
C SER A 89 4.35 4.00 -20.64
N SER A 90 3.44 3.03 -20.80
CA SER A 90 1.99 3.29 -20.83
C SER A 90 1.46 3.74 -19.46
N LEU A 91 1.91 3.11 -18.38
CA LEU A 91 1.55 3.47 -17.00
C LEU A 91 2.23 4.76 -16.53
N ALA A 92 3.43 5.08 -17.04
CA ALA A 92 4.12 6.34 -16.73
C ALA A 92 3.33 7.57 -17.18
N SER A 93 2.44 7.43 -18.17
CA SER A 93 1.54 8.50 -18.63
C SER A 93 0.34 8.75 -17.71
N LEU A 94 0.13 7.92 -16.67
CA LEU A 94 -0.91 8.14 -15.68
C LEU A 94 -0.57 9.38 -14.85
N SER A 95 -1.31 10.47 -15.12
CA SER A 95 -1.28 11.70 -14.32
C SER A 95 -2.58 11.79 -13.52
N ILE A 96 -2.47 11.98 -12.21
CA ILE A 96 -3.59 12.36 -11.34
C ILE A 96 -3.62 13.90 -11.29
N THR A 97 -4.81 14.49 -11.32
CA THR A 97 -5.00 15.93 -11.07
C THR A 97 -4.53 16.29 -9.66
N ASP A 98 -3.69 17.33 -9.53
CA ASP A 98 -2.97 17.74 -8.29
C ASP A 98 -3.82 17.81 -7.00
N GLY A 99 -5.14 17.98 -7.10
CA GLY A 99 -6.05 18.06 -5.95
C GLY A 99 -6.16 16.78 -5.11
N ASP A 100 -5.81 15.61 -5.65
CA ASP A 100 -5.90 14.31 -4.95
C ASP A 100 -4.53 13.80 -4.44
N ASP A 101 -3.41 14.49 -4.70
CA ASP A 101 -2.06 13.97 -4.42
C ASP A 101 -1.38 14.60 -3.18
N LYS A 102 -2.09 14.59 -2.04
CA LYS A 102 -1.62 15.18 -0.76
C LYS A 102 -0.23 14.69 -0.32
N PHE A 103 0.13 13.44 -0.64
CA PHE A 103 1.37 12.81 -0.18
C PHE A 103 2.42 12.62 -1.27
N GLY A 104 2.20 13.13 -2.49
CA GLY A 104 3.15 12.97 -3.61
C GLY A 104 3.22 11.53 -4.14
N GLN A 105 2.15 10.76 -3.98
CA GLN A 105 2.03 9.37 -4.43
C GLN A 105 2.25 9.24 -5.94
N THR A 106 1.88 10.23 -6.76
CA THR A 106 2.16 10.16 -8.21
C THR A 106 3.66 10.19 -8.47
N LYS A 107 4.40 11.04 -7.76
CA LYS A 107 5.85 11.12 -7.88
C LYS A 107 6.52 9.83 -7.40
N ASP A 108 6.06 9.28 -6.28
CA ASP A 108 6.63 8.05 -5.73
C ASP A 108 6.29 6.82 -6.57
N PHE A 109 5.13 6.81 -7.24
CA PHE A 109 4.77 5.82 -8.25
C PHE A 109 5.76 5.84 -9.41
N GLN A 110 6.01 7.01 -9.99
CA GLN A 110 6.95 7.16 -11.10
C GLN A 110 8.37 6.75 -10.70
N LYS A 111 8.82 7.12 -9.50
CA LYS A 111 10.11 6.66 -8.98
C LYS A 111 10.15 5.14 -8.77
N ALA A 112 9.06 4.53 -8.31
CA ALA A 112 9.00 3.08 -8.14
C ALA A 112 9.19 2.36 -9.48
N LEU A 113 8.59 2.86 -10.57
CA LEU A 113 8.74 2.29 -11.91
C LEU A 113 10.17 2.40 -12.47
N VAL A 114 10.98 3.33 -11.95
CA VAL A 114 12.37 3.55 -12.37
C VAL A 114 13.35 2.80 -11.47
N ASP A 115 13.15 2.88 -10.15
CA ASP A 115 14.12 2.44 -9.15
C ASP A 115 13.93 0.96 -8.76
N MET A 116 12.76 0.36 -9.01
CA MET A 116 12.43 -0.99 -8.55
C MET A 116 12.26 -1.97 -9.71
N LYS A 117 12.82 -3.17 -9.55
CA LYS A 117 12.63 -4.26 -10.50
C LYS A 117 11.24 -4.89 -10.33
N PRO A 118 10.65 -5.45 -11.40
CA PRO A 118 9.38 -6.18 -11.31
C PRO A 118 9.36 -7.26 -10.21
N GLU A 119 10.48 -7.96 -10.01
CA GLU A 119 10.63 -9.00 -8.99
C GLU A 119 10.62 -8.43 -7.57
N GLU A 120 11.17 -7.24 -7.36
CA GLU A 120 11.17 -6.55 -6.06
C GLU A 120 9.76 -6.06 -5.72
N ILE A 121 9.05 -5.49 -6.70
CA ILE A 121 7.64 -5.09 -6.54
C ILE A 121 6.80 -6.33 -6.17
N ARG A 122 6.96 -7.44 -6.91
CA ARG A 122 6.25 -8.70 -6.66
C ARG A 122 6.55 -9.27 -5.29
N THR A 123 7.83 -9.35 -4.91
CA THR A 123 8.25 -9.91 -3.61
C THR A 123 7.72 -9.07 -2.45
N THR A 124 7.83 -7.73 -2.58
CA THR A 124 7.32 -6.80 -1.57
C THR A 124 5.81 -6.88 -1.42
N PHE A 125 5.07 -7.07 -2.52
CA PHE A 125 3.62 -7.28 -2.48
C PHE A 125 3.28 -8.55 -1.67
N TRP A 126 3.91 -9.69 -1.96
CA TRP A 126 3.63 -10.93 -1.24
C TRP A 126 4.04 -10.86 0.24
N ASN A 127 5.14 -10.19 0.56
CA ASN A 127 5.51 -9.88 1.94
C ASN A 127 4.45 -8.98 2.62
N MET A 128 3.76 -8.13 1.87
CA MET A 128 2.73 -7.22 2.39
C MET A 128 1.43 -7.95 2.72
N VAL A 129 1.07 -8.97 1.92
CA VAL A 129 -0.10 -9.82 2.14
C VAL A 129 -0.02 -10.52 3.50
N LYS A 130 1.15 -11.06 3.87
CA LYS A 130 1.35 -11.85 5.11
C LYS A 130 0.31 -12.98 5.22
N GLN A 131 -0.43 -13.05 6.33
CA GLN A 131 -1.51 -14.02 6.58
C GLN A 131 -2.90 -13.57 6.06
N ASP A 132 -2.98 -12.41 5.40
CA ASP A 132 -4.24 -11.87 4.88
C ASP A 132 -4.62 -12.51 3.53
N ASN A 133 -5.86 -12.30 3.10
CA ASN A 133 -6.27 -12.65 1.75
C ASN A 133 -5.66 -11.61 0.77
N PRO A 134 -4.99 -12.04 -0.32
CA PRO A 134 -4.39 -11.10 -1.27
C PRO A 134 -5.42 -10.18 -1.95
N ASP A 135 -6.66 -10.64 -2.17
CA ASP A 135 -7.75 -9.80 -2.68
C ASP A 135 -8.17 -8.75 -1.65
N ALA A 136 -8.23 -9.12 -0.36
CA ALA A 136 -8.56 -8.19 0.71
C ALA A 136 -7.56 -7.02 0.75
N LEU A 137 -6.27 -7.29 0.53
CA LEU A 137 -5.25 -6.25 0.40
C LEU A 137 -5.57 -5.29 -0.75
N LEU A 138 -5.84 -5.78 -1.96
CA LEU A 138 -6.15 -4.92 -3.11
C LEU A 138 -7.47 -4.15 -2.95
N LEU A 139 -8.48 -4.80 -2.38
CA LEU A 139 -9.79 -4.20 -2.12
C LEU A 139 -9.70 -2.99 -1.20
N ARG A 140 -8.77 -2.97 -0.23
CA ARG A 140 -8.50 -1.78 0.59
C ARG A 140 -8.10 -0.57 -0.25
N PHE A 141 -7.21 -0.76 -1.22
CA PHE A 141 -6.78 0.31 -2.12
C PHE A 141 -7.91 0.75 -3.06
N LEU A 142 -8.71 -0.19 -3.58
CA LEU A 142 -9.87 0.13 -4.41
C LEU A 142 -10.91 0.96 -3.64
N ARG A 143 -11.30 0.53 -2.43
CA ARG A 143 -12.24 1.29 -1.60
C ARG A 143 -11.71 2.68 -1.26
N ALA A 144 -10.44 2.78 -0.83
CA ALA A 144 -9.79 4.05 -0.52
C ALA A 144 -9.69 5.02 -1.71
N ARG A 145 -9.80 4.51 -2.94
CA ARG A 145 -9.81 5.32 -4.18
C ARG A 145 -11.13 5.26 -4.91
N LYS A 146 -12.23 4.99 -4.19
CA LYS A 146 -13.61 5.03 -4.72
C LYS A 146 -13.77 4.18 -5.98
N TRP A 147 -13.11 3.02 -6.00
CA TRP A 147 -13.10 2.07 -7.12
C TRP A 147 -12.48 2.61 -8.42
N ASP A 148 -11.62 3.63 -8.35
CA ASP A 148 -10.74 4.04 -9.44
C ASP A 148 -9.48 3.17 -9.44
N VAL A 149 -9.42 2.23 -10.39
CA VAL A 149 -8.34 1.23 -10.50
C VAL A 149 -6.97 1.89 -10.69
N LYS A 150 -6.89 2.98 -11.47
CA LYS A 150 -5.61 3.66 -11.76
C LYS A 150 -5.09 4.38 -10.52
N LYS A 151 -5.96 5.09 -9.81
CA LYS A 151 -5.60 5.75 -8.54
C LYS A 151 -5.24 4.73 -7.46
N ALA A 152 -5.95 3.60 -7.41
CA ALA A 152 -5.63 2.49 -6.49
C ALA A 152 -4.25 1.89 -6.79
N LEU A 153 -3.91 1.69 -8.07
CA LEU A 153 -2.60 1.21 -8.50
C LEU A 153 -1.48 2.18 -8.12
N ILE A 154 -1.67 3.49 -8.35
CA ILE A 154 -0.71 4.52 -7.94
C ILE A 154 -0.49 4.45 -6.43
N MET A 155 -1.54 4.40 -5.63
CA MET A 155 -1.45 4.30 -4.18
C MET A 155 -0.72 3.04 -3.72
N LEU A 156 -1.03 1.87 -4.29
CA LEU A 156 -0.42 0.59 -3.93
C LEU A 156 1.08 0.57 -4.24
N ILE A 157 1.48 0.96 -5.44
CA ILE A 157 2.89 0.91 -5.85
C ILE A 157 3.72 1.95 -5.08
N SER A 158 3.17 3.13 -4.78
CA SER A 158 3.83 4.10 -3.89
C SER A 158 3.97 3.56 -2.46
N THR A 159 2.98 2.81 -1.98
CA THR A 159 3.06 2.12 -0.69
C THR A 159 4.15 1.05 -0.70
N ILE A 160 4.24 0.25 -1.76
CA ILE A 160 5.29 -0.78 -1.94
C ILE A 160 6.68 -0.14 -1.92
N ARG A 161 6.87 0.99 -2.61
CA ARG A 161 8.12 1.75 -2.57
C ARG A 161 8.46 2.24 -1.16
N TRP A 162 7.52 2.88 -0.49
CA TRP A 162 7.71 3.35 0.89
C TRP A 162 8.08 2.20 1.83
N ARG A 163 7.40 1.07 1.69
CA ARG A 163 7.60 -0.15 2.48
C ARG A 163 8.98 -0.77 2.29
N LEU A 164 9.46 -0.86 1.05
CA LEU A 164 10.76 -1.47 0.74
C LEU A 164 11.93 -0.49 0.92
N LEU A 165 11.86 0.69 0.31
CA LEU A 165 13.01 1.58 0.14
C LEU A 165 13.11 2.70 1.18
N GLU A 166 11.99 3.15 1.75
CA GLU A 166 12.01 4.25 2.73
C GLU A 166 12.07 3.74 4.17
N VAL A 167 11.20 2.79 4.52
CA VAL A 167 11.06 2.29 5.90
C VAL A 167 11.70 0.93 6.10
N ASN A 168 11.83 0.14 5.03
CA ASN A 168 12.37 -1.22 5.07
C ASN A 168 11.66 -2.12 6.11
N ILE A 169 10.35 -2.27 5.93
CA ILE A 169 9.49 -2.88 6.96
C ILE A 169 9.79 -4.36 7.14
N ASP A 170 9.90 -5.11 6.06
CA ASP A 170 10.01 -6.57 6.13
C ASP A 170 11.41 -7.03 6.50
N ASP A 171 12.42 -6.56 5.77
CA ASP A 171 13.79 -7.07 5.91
C ASP A 171 14.53 -6.46 7.10
N ASP A 172 14.02 -5.36 7.66
CA ASP A 172 14.55 -4.75 8.86
C ASP A 172 13.56 -4.78 10.04
N ILE A 173 12.52 -3.93 10.07
CA ILE A 173 11.71 -3.74 11.28
C ILE A 173 11.09 -5.05 11.79
N MET A 174 10.37 -5.77 10.94
CA MET A 174 9.63 -6.97 11.32
C MET A 174 10.52 -8.20 11.46
N ARG A 175 11.55 -8.35 10.60
CA ARG A 175 12.51 -9.45 10.69
C ARG A 175 13.34 -9.41 11.97
N ASN A 176 13.70 -8.22 12.42
CA ASN A 176 14.64 -8.03 13.50
C ASN A 176 13.97 -7.79 14.86
N GLY A 177 12.83 -7.09 14.88
CA GLY A 177 12.02 -6.84 16.07
C GLY A 177 12.80 -6.31 17.28
N GLU A 178 12.33 -6.67 18.47
CA GLU A 178 12.92 -6.32 19.75
C GLU A 178 14.28 -6.99 19.99
N HIS A 179 14.58 -8.11 19.31
CA HIS A 179 15.84 -8.83 19.47
C HIS A 179 17.04 -8.04 18.96
N LEU A 180 16.93 -7.41 17.78
CA LEU A 180 17.99 -6.54 17.30
C LEU A 180 18.14 -5.31 18.19
N ALA A 181 17.04 -4.70 18.61
CA ALA A 181 17.09 -3.55 19.51
C ALA A 181 17.81 -3.90 20.84
N LEU A 182 17.61 -5.13 21.35
CA LEU A 182 18.34 -5.64 22.51
C LEU A 182 19.83 -5.83 22.23
N LYS A 183 20.22 -6.36 21.08
CA LYS A 183 21.64 -6.45 20.68
C LYS A 183 22.27 -5.07 20.54
N GLN A 184 21.59 -4.15 19.87
CA GLN A 184 22.01 -2.77 19.67
C GLN A 184 22.21 -2.05 21.01
N SER A 185 21.31 -2.20 21.98
CA SER A 185 21.43 -1.59 23.32
C SER A 185 22.70 -2.01 24.11
N LYS A 186 23.37 -3.08 23.67
CA LYS A 186 24.63 -3.59 24.24
C LYS A 186 25.86 -3.23 23.39
N SER A 187 25.68 -2.49 22.30
CA SER A 187 26.76 -2.07 21.41
C SER A 187 27.71 -1.10 22.11
N SER A 188 28.99 -1.16 21.74
CA SER A 188 29.98 -0.15 22.12
C SER A 188 29.88 1.13 21.29
N ASP A 189 29.23 1.10 20.12
CA ASP A 189 28.94 2.29 19.32
C ASP A 189 27.77 3.07 19.97
N PRO A 190 27.99 4.32 20.43
CA PRO A 190 26.95 5.13 21.06
C PRO A 190 25.71 5.34 20.18
N LYS A 191 25.85 5.43 18.85
CA LYS A 191 24.71 5.66 17.95
C LYS A 191 23.82 4.42 17.85
N GLU A 192 24.44 3.27 17.61
CA GLU A 192 23.71 1.99 17.57
C GLU A 192 23.12 1.65 18.93
N LYS A 193 23.86 1.91 20.02
CA LYS A 193 23.34 1.76 21.38
C LYS A 193 22.08 2.58 21.60
N LYS A 194 22.12 3.87 21.27
CA LYS A 194 20.97 4.76 21.43
C LYS A 194 19.77 4.31 20.60
N LYS A 195 19.96 3.86 19.35
CA LYS A 195 18.85 3.33 18.52
C LYS A 195 18.13 2.17 19.20
N GLY A 196 18.90 1.21 19.73
CA GLY A 196 18.34 0.05 20.42
C GLY A 196 17.63 0.43 21.73
N GLU A 197 18.22 1.35 22.50
CA GLU A 197 17.63 1.87 23.73
C GLU A 197 16.33 2.64 23.47
N ASP A 198 16.32 3.58 22.52
CA ASP A 198 15.15 4.40 22.16
C ASP A 198 13.95 3.52 21.76
N PHE A 199 14.18 2.48 20.93
CA PHE A 199 13.12 1.57 20.48
C PHE A 199 12.60 0.68 21.62
N LEU A 200 13.49 0.06 22.39
CA LEU A 200 13.11 -0.77 23.54
C LEU A 200 12.38 0.04 24.61
N MET A 201 12.75 1.30 24.78
CA MET A 201 12.09 2.20 25.72
C MET A 201 10.61 2.37 25.38
N GLN A 202 10.25 2.51 24.09
CA GLN A 202 8.84 2.61 23.66
C GLN A 202 8.03 1.37 24.05
N MET A 203 8.61 0.18 23.81
CA MET A 203 8.01 -1.11 24.14
C MET A 203 7.85 -1.28 25.65
N ARG A 204 8.92 -1.06 26.42
CA ARG A 204 8.97 -1.34 27.86
C ARG A 204 8.11 -0.40 28.69
N MET A 205 8.01 0.87 28.29
CA MET A 205 7.13 1.81 29.00
C MET A 205 5.64 1.52 28.75
N GLY A 206 5.33 0.71 27.73
CA GLY A 206 3.98 0.44 27.28
C GLY A 206 3.29 1.69 26.73
N LYS A 207 4.01 2.49 25.91
CA LYS A 207 3.45 3.71 25.31
C LYS A 207 2.25 3.37 24.45
N SER A 208 2.34 2.26 23.72
CA SER A 208 1.22 1.59 23.09
C SER A 208 1.27 0.08 23.37
N PHE A 209 0.11 -0.57 23.35
CA PHE A 209 0.02 -2.02 23.41
C PHE A 209 -1.27 -2.51 22.74
N LEU A 210 -1.23 -3.76 22.26
CA LEU A 210 -2.37 -4.44 21.66
C LEU A 210 -3.03 -5.34 22.70
N HIS A 211 -4.34 -5.22 22.90
CA HIS A 211 -5.04 -6.07 23.85
C HIS A 211 -6.53 -6.25 23.50
N GLY A 212 -6.94 -7.51 23.31
CA GLY A 212 -8.33 -7.86 23.07
C GLY A 212 -8.86 -7.34 21.73
N VAL A 213 -10.18 -7.41 21.59
CA VAL A 213 -10.92 -6.93 20.42
C VAL A 213 -12.12 -6.11 20.87
N ASP A 214 -12.58 -5.18 20.04
CA ASP A 214 -13.82 -4.46 20.27
C ASP A 214 -15.07 -5.32 19.99
N LYS A 215 -16.26 -4.73 20.13
CA LYS A 215 -17.53 -5.43 19.87
C LYS A 215 -17.72 -5.86 18.42
N HIS A 216 -16.91 -5.33 17.50
CA HIS A 216 -16.90 -5.65 16.07
C HIS A 216 -15.71 -6.55 15.69
N GLY A 217 -14.96 -7.08 16.67
CA GLY A 217 -13.83 -7.98 16.45
C GLY A 217 -12.54 -7.28 16.03
N ARG A 218 -12.47 -5.95 16.06
CA ARG A 218 -11.27 -5.19 15.67
C ARG A 218 -10.22 -5.29 16.78
N PRO A 219 -8.97 -5.68 16.48
CA PRO A 219 -7.89 -5.62 17.45
C PRO A 219 -7.76 -4.21 18.03
N ILE A 220 -7.64 -4.09 19.35
CA ILE A 220 -7.54 -2.80 20.02
C ILE A 220 -6.07 -2.46 20.28
N CYS A 221 -5.62 -1.31 19.79
CA CYS A 221 -4.36 -0.68 20.15
C CYS A 221 -4.64 0.47 21.12
N VAL A 222 -4.16 0.36 22.36
CA VAL A 222 -4.26 1.44 23.35
C VAL A 222 -2.98 2.27 23.30
N ILE A 223 -3.10 3.59 23.19
CA ILE A 223 -1.98 4.54 23.19
C ILE A 223 -2.13 5.45 24.42
N ARG A 224 -1.14 5.42 25.33
CA ARG A 224 -1.12 6.22 26.56
C ARG A 224 -0.34 7.50 26.35
N VAL A 225 -1.04 8.58 26.03
CA VAL A 225 -0.42 9.84 25.56
C VAL A 225 0.42 10.51 26.65
N ARG A 226 0.05 10.37 27.93
CA ARG A 226 0.82 10.90 29.08
C ARG A 226 2.27 10.40 29.15
N LEU A 227 2.57 9.24 28.53
CA LEU A 227 3.92 8.65 28.52
C LEU A 227 4.80 9.20 27.39
N HIS A 228 4.25 10.02 26.49
CA HIS A 228 5.03 10.61 25.41
C HIS A 228 5.76 11.88 25.86
N ARG A 229 7.06 11.96 25.60
CA ARG A 229 7.84 13.19 25.63
C ARG A 229 8.69 13.23 24.36
N ALA A 230 8.70 14.36 23.66
CA ALA A 230 9.43 14.47 22.40
C ALA A 230 10.96 14.27 22.57
N ALA A 231 11.51 14.70 23.71
CA ALA A 231 12.95 14.65 23.97
C ALA A 231 13.51 13.26 24.32
N ASP A 232 12.65 12.30 24.67
CA ASP A 232 13.09 11.00 25.22
C ASP A 232 13.60 10.05 24.13
N GLN A 233 13.22 10.25 22.87
CA GLN A 233 13.60 9.38 21.76
C GLN A 233 13.81 10.15 20.46
N SER A 234 14.54 9.54 19.54
CA SER A 234 14.56 9.97 18.13
C SER A 234 13.20 9.77 17.45
N THR A 235 12.91 10.62 16.46
CA THR A 235 11.75 10.47 15.58
C THR A 235 11.79 9.16 14.80
N GLU A 236 12.98 8.73 14.37
CA GLU A 236 13.20 7.44 13.70
C GLU A 236 12.76 6.27 14.58
N ALA A 237 13.15 6.23 15.86
CA ALA A 237 12.73 5.17 16.77
C ALA A 237 11.21 5.13 16.98
N LEU A 238 10.57 6.31 17.02
CA LEU A 238 9.12 6.44 17.19
C LEU A 238 8.36 5.99 15.94
N ASP A 239 8.82 6.37 14.75
CA ASP A 239 8.24 5.97 13.47
C ASP A 239 8.37 4.45 13.28
N ARG A 240 9.55 3.89 13.58
CA ARG A 240 9.80 2.44 13.53
C ARG A 240 8.91 1.68 14.51
N PHE A 241 8.76 2.17 15.74
CA PHE A 241 7.89 1.55 16.74
C PHE A 241 6.41 1.63 16.35
N THR A 242 5.99 2.73 15.72
CA THR A 242 4.64 2.89 15.18
C THR A 242 4.36 1.87 14.09
N VAL A 243 5.27 1.71 13.12
CA VAL A 243 5.15 0.71 12.05
C VAL A 243 5.15 -0.70 12.60
N TYR A 244 6.06 -1.02 13.53
CA TYR A 244 6.07 -2.32 14.22
C TYR A 244 4.73 -2.62 14.89
N THR A 245 4.13 -1.62 15.56
CA THR A 245 2.83 -1.77 16.22
C THR A 245 1.70 -2.00 15.21
N ILE A 246 1.67 -1.25 14.10
CA ILE A 246 0.69 -1.44 13.02
C ILE A 246 0.80 -2.85 12.43
N GLU A 247 2.01 -3.27 12.07
CA GLU A 247 2.26 -4.60 11.50
C GLU A 247 1.96 -5.73 12.49
N SER A 248 2.16 -5.51 13.78
CA SER A 248 1.74 -6.44 14.84
C SER A 248 0.23 -6.52 14.97
N ALA A 249 -0.48 -5.39 14.87
CA ALA A 249 -1.93 -5.35 14.89
C ALA A 249 -2.53 -6.10 13.69
N ARG A 250 -1.90 -6.00 12.51
CA ARG A 250 -2.31 -6.75 11.32
C ARG A 250 -2.26 -8.27 11.52
N MET A 251 -1.31 -8.77 12.31
CA MET A 251 -1.22 -10.21 12.65
C MET A 251 -2.35 -10.69 13.57
N MET A 252 -3.09 -9.77 14.20
CA MET A 252 -4.22 -10.08 15.07
C MET A 252 -5.58 -10.00 14.35
N LEU A 253 -5.60 -9.59 13.07
CA LEU A 253 -6.83 -9.54 12.28
C LEU A 253 -7.37 -10.95 12.03
N ALA A 254 -8.67 -11.12 12.25
CA ALA A 254 -9.38 -12.36 11.96
C ALA A 254 -10.50 -12.06 10.95
N PRO A 255 -10.55 -12.76 9.80
CA PRO A 255 -11.62 -12.57 8.83
C PRO A 255 -13.01 -12.70 9.47
N PRO A 256 -14.00 -11.88 9.04
CA PRO A 256 -13.93 -10.88 7.97
C PRO A 256 -13.46 -9.49 8.41
N VAL A 257 -12.87 -9.34 9.60
CA VAL A 257 -12.42 -8.05 10.12
C VAL A 257 -11.09 -7.65 9.48
N GLU A 258 -11.07 -6.50 8.80
CA GLU A 258 -9.89 -5.95 8.11
C GLU A 258 -9.30 -4.71 8.80
N THR A 259 -9.93 -4.21 9.87
CA THR A 259 -9.58 -2.95 10.55
C THR A 259 -9.23 -3.13 12.01
N ALA A 260 -8.40 -2.21 12.53
CA ALA A 260 -8.10 -2.07 13.95
C ALA A 260 -8.88 -0.91 14.61
N CYS A 261 -8.97 -0.96 15.93
CA CYS A 261 -9.47 0.11 16.79
C CYS A 261 -8.29 0.73 17.54
N ILE A 262 -8.20 2.06 17.58
CA ILE A 262 -7.22 2.76 18.42
C ILE A 262 -7.96 3.41 19.59
N ILE A 263 -7.36 3.36 20.78
CA ILE A 263 -7.84 4.12 21.94
C ILE A 263 -6.72 5.06 22.36
N PHE A 264 -6.95 6.37 22.20
CA PHE A 264 -6.08 7.38 22.78
C PHE A 264 -6.48 7.64 24.24
N ASP A 265 -5.71 7.08 25.18
CA ASP A 265 -5.84 7.39 26.59
C ASP A 265 -5.20 8.76 26.87
N MET A 266 -6.08 9.76 26.94
CA MET A 266 -5.76 11.17 27.20
C MET A 266 -5.67 11.50 28.69
N THR A 267 -5.84 10.52 29.59
CA THR A 267 -5.72 10.74 31.04
C THR A 267 -4.33 11.29 31.35
N ASP A 268 -4.29 12.40 32.10
CA ASP A 268 -3.08 13.16 32.46
C ASP A 268 -2.28 13.72 31.27
N PHE A 269 -2.92 13.92 30.11
CA PHE A 269 -2.30 14.63 29.00
C PHE A 269 -1.99 16.09 29.38
N ALA A 270 -0.75 16.52 29.16
CA ALA A 270 -0.30 17.89 29.37
C ALA A 270 0.47 18.42 28.15
N LEU A 271 0.71 19.73 28.09
CA LEU A 271 1.46 20.37 27.00
C LEU A 271 2.85 19.75 26.77
N ALA A 272 3.51 19.29 27.83
CA ALA A 272 4.80 18.63 27.71
C ALA A 272 4.73 17.23 27.06
N ASN A 273 3.53 16.72 26.74
CA ASN A 273 3.30 15.52 25.94
C ASN A 273 2.95 15.85 24.48
N MET A 274 2.75 17.12 24.14
CA MET A 274 2.35 17.53 22.80
C MET A 274 3.51 17.36 21.82
N ASP A 275 3.27 16.60 20.75
CA ASP A 275 4.23 16.38 19.68
C ASP A 275 3.51 16.11 18.36
N TYR A 276 3.77 16.94 17.36
CA TYR A 276 3.11 16.84 16.06
C TYR A 276 3.74 15.79 15.15
N HIS A 277 4.98 15.38 15.39
CA HIS A 277 5.68 14.42 14.54
C HIS A 277 4.95 13.06 14.48
N PRO A 278 4.72 12.35 15.60
CA PRO A 278 4.03 11.06 15.56
C PRO A 278 2.60 11.18 15.04
N VAL A 279 1.90 12.28 15.31
CA VAL A 279 0.55 12.52 14.79
C VAL A 279 0.55 12.60 13.27
N LYS A 280 1.44 13.41 12.68
CA LYS A 280 1.58 13.52 11.22
C LYS A 280 2.03 12.20 10.60
N PHE A 281 2.91 11.46 11.27
CA PHE A 281 3.36 10.15 10.80
C PHE A 281 2.21 9.14 10.80
N MET A 282 1.42 9.05 11.87
CA MET A 282 0.22 8.19 11.93
C MET A 282 -0.81 8.56 10.84
N ILE A 283 -1.03 9.86 10.60
CA ILE A 283 -1.90 10.31 9.49
C ILE A 283 -1.36 9.82 8.14
N LYS A 284 -0.06 10.00 7.88
CA LYS A 284 0.58 9.48 6.65
C LYS A 284 0.41 7.96 6.54
N CYS A 285 0.63 7.22 7.63
CA CYS A 285 0.42 5.77 7.66
C CYS A 285 -1.00 5.40 7.22
N PHE A 286 -2.04 5.91 7.87
CA PHE A 286 -3.42 5.47 7.61
C PHE A 286 -4.04 6.07 6.33
N GLU A 287 -3.65 7.27 5.90
CA GLU A 287 -4.20 7.87 4.68
C GLU A 287 -3.45 7.47 3.39
N ALA A 288 -2.17 7.11 3.48
CA ALA A 288 -1.32 6.86 2.31
C ALA A 288 -0.86 5.40 2.18
N ASN A 289 -0.49 4.73 3.28
CA ASN A 289 0.26 3.46 3.24
C ASN A 289 -0.50 2.25 3.82
N TYR A 290 -1.50 2.48 4.65
CA TYR A 290 -2.38 1.48 5.24
C TYR A 290 -3.86 1.87 5.04
N PRO A 291 -4.31 2.04 3.79
CA PRO A 291 -5.70 2.39 3.52
C PRO A 291 -6.66 1.39 4.16
N GLU A 292 -7.83 1.87 4.59
CA GLU A 292 -8.92 1.03 5.09
C GLU A 292 -8.49 0.07 6.22
N SER A 293 -7.44 0.41 6.97
CA SER A 293 -6.92 -0.41 8.08
C SER A 293 -7.27 0.16 9.46
N LEU A 294 -7.67 1.43 9.55
CA LEU A 294 -8.19 2.06 10.77
C LEU A 294 -9.72 2.11 10.72
N GLY A 295 -10.39 1.45 11.65
CA GLY A 295 -11.85 1.38 11.70
C GLY A 295 -12.49 2.42 12.62
N VAL A 296 -11.84 2.73 13.74
CA VAL A 296 -12.27 3.75 14.72
C VAL A 296 -11.07 4.15 15.59
N CYS A 297 -11.03 5.40 16.03
CA CYS A 297 -10.03 5.92 16.97
C CYS A 297 -10.61 6.95 17.93
#